data_AF-A0AAE0ZQW7-F1
#
_entry.id   AF-A0AAE0ZQW7-F1
#
_cell.length_a   1.000
_cell.length_b   1.000
_cell.length_c   1.000
_cell.angle_alpha   90.00
_cell.angle_beta   90.00
_cell.angle_gamma   90.00
#
_symmetry.space_group_name_H-M   'P 1'
#
loop_
_entity.id
_entity.type
_entity.pdbx_description
1 polymer ?
#
loop_
_entity_poly.entity_id
_entity_poly.type
_entity_poly.pdbx_seq_one_letter_code
_entity_poly.pdbx_strand_id
1 'polypeptide(L)'
;MIAVVFGIFMTRVMVIMTAGGGSNEDPDQGDGSKERPIKSSVVLPPKTVITGPDGSAGAGDGTGADNPSGSNAGGQDAGTANGGDDKVEQTARMNLRDWDPDPVIKKLYELKLMEEQVEDISHQFISMEGLMEKLPMNKKKATLLKTWKRRFFRAKDGWLYYYETSNRDRPSETIQLMGGNIIDLGNRVLGIDDGRGRYLMVRCPTEKEHGQWVVALESQTADNTKATYVRPALAAARHPKKKVVVIDLGSSSIRAGVLGDQASLPELFIPSVVAIDPQSGNVLAVGQDALTPFMRHKCNIVYPIRPSNKVDQFNIEVQLMGALFSKVFQELKVKPADYWVMLSTPQNLGDPLKQGLMQRLVDELNVAGVCMVQQALFSLYSYNATSGIIVDIGHRIEILPIFDGFVIEGGVARCPYGAQKVQESLTTSLLGINYKFRSETEQLLVRYIMEQSCYVAIDYAQEEEFCKDQPQTIRTSVNLAKFKLPEGSYETVEHDLSRFKSPEGFFNADLWEMDYPTLQKLIHRAIQTCPMDNRRHMWRAVFLSGGVTLLPGFAERLERELTKLAPPGVPVEVHAAPQRYHAAFVGACSVALMPQFESSAISREEWKKEGCRAFRKWQAPS
;
A
#
# COMPACT_ATOMS: atom_id res chain seq x y z
N MET A 1 16.61 9.97 -8.31
CA MET A 1 15.70 8.80 -8.41
C MET A 1 16.35 7.53 -8.97
N ILE A 2 16.73 7.46 -10.25
CA ILE A 2 17.30 6.23 -10.89
C ILE A 2 18.45 5.63 -10.07
N ALA A 3 19.32 6.46 -9.46
CA ALA A 3 20.42 6.01 -8.62
C ALA A 3 20.04 5.49 -7.22
N VAL A 4 18.84 5.79 -6.70
CA VAL A 4 18.42 5.46 -5.31
C VAL A 4 17.72 4.09 -5.28
N VAL A 5 16.88 3.79 -6.27
CA VAL A 5 16.38 2.40 -6.48
C VAL A 5 17.57 1.45 -6.75
N PHE A 6 18.64 1.97 -7.37
CA PHE A 6 19.94 1.30 -7.50
C PHE A 6 20.74 1.13 -6.21
N GLY A 7 20.50 1.95 -5.16
CA GLY A 7 21.05 1.70 -3.83
C GLY A 7 20.65 0.32 -3.31
N ILE A 8 19.41 -0.02 -3.60
CA ILE A 8 18.64 -1.08 -2.94
C ILE A 8 18.77 -2.38 -3.73
N PHE A 9 18.64 -2.30 -5.06
CA PHE A 9 18.93 -3.43 -5.95
C PHE A 9 20.42 -3.73 -6.09
N MET A 10 21.31 -2.73 -5.97
CA MET A 10 22.71 -2.86 -6.38
C MET A 10 23.76 -2.66 -5.26
N THR A 11 23.37 -2.89 -4.00
CA THR A 11 24.33 -3.29 -2.95
C THR A 11 24.72 -4.78 -3.07
N ARG A 12 24.04 -5.55 -3.95
CA ARG A 12 24.17 -7.02 -4.06
C ARG A 12 25.13 -7.57 -5.13
N VAL A 13 25.84 -6.75 -5.91
CA VAL A 13 26.69 -7.23 -7.03
C VAL A 13 28.17 -6.83 -6.91
N MET A 14 28.51 -5.77 -6.16
CA MET A 14 29.87 -5.18 -6.16
C MET A 14 30.77 -5.67 -5.01
N VAL A 15 30.69 -6.94 -4.64
CA VAL A 15 31.68 -7.63 -3.76
C VAL A 15 32.41 -8.77 -4.50
N ILE A 16 31.98 -9.13 -5.72
CA ILE A 16 32.53 -10.27 -6.49
C ILE A 16 33.14 -9.79 -7.82
N MET A 17 34.00 -8.76 -7.81
CA MET A 17 34.92 -8.43 -8.92
C MET A 17 36.24 -7.74 -8.50
N THR A 18 36.70 -7.95 -7.26
CA THR A 18 38.06 -7.54 -6.81
C THR A 18 38.78 -8.65 -6.04
N ALA A 19 38.80 -9.85 -6.61
CA ALA A 19 39.67 -10.97 -6.19
C ALA A 19 39.82 -11.94 -7.38
N GLY A 20 40.72 -11.63 -8.31
CA GLY A 20 40.88 -12.41 -9.55
C GLY A 20 41.95 -11.85 -10.48
N GLY A 21 43.23 -12.03 -10.12
CA GLY A 21 44.34 -11.60 -10.97
C GLY A 21 45.72 -11.74 -10.31
N GLY A 22 46.41 -12.86 -10.59
CA GLY A 22 47.80 -13.14 -10.21
C GLY A 22 47.98 -13.69 -8.78
N SER A 23 48.91 -14.61 -8.52
CA SER A 23 49.72 -15.47 -9.41
C SER A 23 50.31 -16.63 -8.56
N ASN A 24 50.76 -17.71 -9.21
CA ASN A 24 51.36 -18.88 -8.54
C ASN A 24 52.46 -18.51 -7.53
N GLU A 25 52.46 -19.16 -6.36
CA GLU A 25 53.57 -19.99 -5.86
C GLU A 25 53.13 -20.78 -4.61
N ASP A 26 53.65 -22.01 -4.50
CA ASP A 26 53.41 -23.04 -3.48
C ASP A 26 54.74 -23.84 -3.40
N PRO A 27 55.12 -24.56 -2.33
CA PRO A 27 54.49 -24.71 -1.00
C PRO A 27 55.48 -24.55 0.19
N ASP A 28 54.98 -24.54 1.44
CA ASP A 28 55.57 -25.38 2.52
C ASP A 28 54.63 -25.59 3.74
N GLN A 29 55.03 -26.50 4.62
CA GLN A 29 54.29 -27.13 5.73
C GLN A 29 54.16 -26.28 7.00
N GLY A 30 53.24 -26.67 7.91
CA GLY A 30 53.49 -26.48 9.36
C GLY A 30 52.29 -26.27 10.30
N ASP A 31 51.73 -27.37 10.80
CA ASP A 31 51.10 -27.58 12.14
C ASP A 31 49.95 -26.63 12.62
N GLY A 32 49.19 -27.11 13.61
CA GLY A 32 47.94 -26.49 14.06
C GLY A 32 47.98 -25.83 15.43
N SER A 33 46.89 -25.14 15.78
CA SER A 33 46.39 -25.10 17.16
C SER A 33 44.91 -24.68 17.20
N LYS A 34 44.25 -25.01 18.31
CA LYS A 34 42.80 -24.90 18.53
C LYS A 34 42.46 -23.53 19.12
N GLU A 35 41.31 -22.95 18.77
CA GLU A 35 40.44 -22.32 19.77
C GLU A 35 38.96 -22.23 19.38
N ARG A 36 38.08 -21.87 20.34
CA ARG A 36 36.67 -22.27 20.40
C ARG A 36 35.70 -21.13 20.04
N PRO A 37 34.50 -21.43 19.48
CA PRO A 37 33.45 -20.44 19.28
C PRO A 37 32.63 -20.20 20.56
N ILE A 38 32.34 -18.93 20.87
CA ILE A 38 31.42 -18.53 21.93
C ILE A 38 29.97 -18.59 21.41
N LYS A 39 29.10 -19.33 22.10
CA LYS A 39 27.64 -19.29 21.92
C LYS A 39 27.01 -18.52 23.08
N SER A 40 26.13 -17.58 22.79
CA SER A 40 25.22 -16.97 23.77
C SER A 40 23.77 -17.09 23.31
N SER A 41 23.14 -18.20 23.67
CA SER A 41 21.69 -18.43 23.52
C SER A 41 20.97 -17.97 24.78
N VAL A 42 20.10 -16.96 24.68
CA VAL A 42 19.20 -16.58 25.77
C VAL A 42 17.86 -17.29 25.56
N VAL A 43 17.55 -18.25 26.45
CA VAL A 43 16.27 -18.95 26.50
C VAL A 43 15.38 -18.22 27.51
N LEU A 44 14.18 -17.82 27.11
CA LEU A 44 13.16 -17.27 28.01
C LEU A 44 12.25 -18.42 28.51
N PRO A 45 11.98 -18.54 29.82
CA PRO A 45 11.11 -19.59 30.36
C PRO A 45 9.62 -19.26 30.19
N PRO A 46 8.73 -20.27 30.23
CA PRO A 46 7.29 -20.07 30.08
C PRO A 46 6.65 -19.44 31.32
N LYS A 47 5.54 -18.70 31.12
CA LYS A 47 4.73 -18.14 32.21
C LYS A 47 3.89 -19.23 32.88
N THR A 48 4.13 -19.47 34.16
CA THR A 48 3.29 -20.33 35.01
C THR A 48 2.18 -19.48 35.67
N VAL A 49 0.97 -20.02 35.71
CA VAL A 49 -0.16 -19.47 36.48
C VAL A 49 0.07 -19.71 37.97
N ILE A 50 -0.23 -18.71 38.82
CA ILE A 50 -0.20 -18.83 40.29
C ILE A 50 -1.54 -18.39 40.86
N THR A 51 -2.07 -19.16 41.81
CA THR A 51 -3.38 -19.01 42.45
C THR A 51 -3.26 -18.84 43.97
N GLY A 52 -3.95 -17.85 44.54
CA GLY A 52 -4.32 -17.73 45.96
C GLY A 52 -3.21 -17.31 46.96
N PRO A 53 -3.55 -17.07 48.26
CA PRO A 53 -4.87 -17.20 48.88
C PRO A 53 -5.37 -16.01 49.75
N ASP A 54 -6.67 -16.04 50.06
CA ASP A 54 -7.43 -15.64 51.26
C ASP A 54 -7.07 -14.45 52.18
N GLY A 55 -8.12 -13.67 52.51
CA GLY A 55 -8.19 -12.70 53.61
C GLY A 55 -9.62 -12.16 53.83
N SER A 56 -10.27 -12.60 54.92
CA SER A 56 -11.65 -12.30 55.36
C SER A 56 -11.90 -10.82 55.75
N ALA A 57 -13.11 -10.28 56.02
CA ALA A 57 -14.49 -10.76 56.24
C ALA A 57 -15.50 -9.61 55.88
N GLY A 58 -16.83 -9.73 55.85
CA GLY A 58 -17.78 -10.84 56.10
C GLY A 58 -19.25 -10.34 56.19
N ALA A 59 -20.22 -11.26 56.38
CA ALA A 59 -21.68 -11.08 56.53
C ALA A 59 -22.43 -10.44 55.32
N GLY A 60 -23.65 -10.82 54.93
CA GLY A 60 -24.63 -11.78 55.46
C GLY A 60 -26.05 -11.18 55.27
N ASP A 61 -27.13 -11.89 54.90
CA ASP A 61 -27.40 -13.31 54.56
C ASP A 61 -28.52 -13.31 53.47
N GLY A 62 -29.14 -14.38 52.95
CA GLY A 62 -29.17 -15.83 53.23
C GLY A 62 -30.30 -16.49 52.39
N THR A 63 -30.39 -17.84 52.38
CA THR A 63 -31.46 -18.69 51.79
C THR A 63 -31.77 -18.49 50.29
N GLY A 64 -31.69 -19.48 49.38
CA GLY A 64 -32.11 -20.89 49.49
C GLY A 64 -33.60 -21.01 49.07
N ALA A 65 -34.04 -21.89 48.17
CA ALA A 65 -33.34 -22.87 47.34
C ALA A 65 -34.24 -23.27 46.12
N ASP A 66 -33.77 -24.22 45.31
CA ASP A 66 -34.57 -25.16 44.50
C ASP A 66 -35.35 -24.68 43.24
N ASN A 67 -34.71 -24.97 42.10
CA ASN A 67 -35.27 -25.57 40.87
C ASN A 67 -36.36 -26.66 41.18
N PRO A 68 -37.27 -27.05 40.24
CA PRO A 68 -36.90 -27.34 38.84
C PRO A 68 -38.00 -27.24 37.73
N SER A 69 -37.54 -27.41 36.48
CA SER A 69 -38.14 -28.18 35.35
C SER A 69 -39.64 -28.17 34.99
N GLY A 70 -39.91 -28.11 33.67
CA GLY A 70 -41.11 -28.64 33.01
C GLY A 70 -41.86 -27.56 32.22
N SER A 71 -41.89 -27.51 30.87
CA SER A 71 -42.33 -28.48 29.84
C SER A 71 -43.86 -28.54 29.65
N ASN A 72 -44.31 -28.39 28.39
CA ASN A 72 -45.69 -28.54 27.89
C ASN A 72 -46.74 -27.50 28.37
N ALA A 73 -47.84 -27.25 27.65
CA ALA A 73 -48.12 -27.36 26.20
C ALA A 73 -49.50 -26.72 25.89
N GLY A 74 -49.64 -26.11 24.70
CA GLY A 74 -50.90 -25.98 23.94
C GLY A 74 -52.02 -25.07 24.49
N GLY A 75 -52.95 -24.69 23.60
CA GLY A 75 -54.31 -24.30 24.00
C GLY A 75 -54.86 -22.93 23.59
N GLN A 76 -55.03 -22.70 22.28
CA GLN A 76 -56.21 -22.10 21.64
C GLN A 76 -56.87 -20.80 22.16
N ASP A 77 -56.90 -19.82 21.25
CA ASP A 77 -58.07 -19.06 20.77
C ASP A 77 -59.09 -18.44 21.76
N ALA A 78 -59.09 -17.11 21.80
CA ALA A 78 -60.32 -16.30 21.82
C ALA A 78 -60.08 -14.99 21.03
N GLY A 79 -60.85 -14.74 19.98
CA GLY A 79 -60.64 -13.61 19.07
C GLY A 79 -61.48 -12.36 19.38
N THR A 80 -61.04 -11.22 18.84
CA THR A 80 -61.85 -10.02 18.47
C THR A 80 -60.87 -9.05 17.77
N ALA A 81 -61.00 -8.79 16.47
CA ALA A 81 -61.95 -7.90 15.79
C ALA A 81 -61.31 -6.54 15.42
N ASN A 82 -60.98 -6.41 14.13
CA ASN A 82 -60.76 -5.20 13.31
C ASN A 82 -60.22 -3.91 13.94
N GLY A 83 -59.05 -3.48 13.47
CA GLY A 83 -58.59 -2.10 13.57
C GLY A 83 -57.47 -1.78 12.58
N GLY A 84 -57.80 -1.08 11.49
CA GLY A 84 -56.83 -0.42 10.60
C GLY A 84 -56.02 -1.31 9.65
N ASP A 85 -56.46 -1.40 8.39
CA ASP A 85 -55.54 -1.68 7.27
C ASP A 85 -54.65 -0.44 7.04
N ASP A 86 -53.73 -0.18 7.96
CA ASP A 86 -52.50 0.54 7.60
C ASP A 86 -51.76 -0.37 6.62
N LYS A 87 -51.94 -0.10 5.32
CA LYS A 87 -51.05 -0.61 4.28
C LYS A 87 -49.66 -0.06 4.54
N VAL A 88 -48.92 -0.73 5.42
CA VAL A 88 -47.47 -0.70 5.44
C VAL A 88 -47.05 -1.06 4.03
N GLU A 89 -46.68 -0.03 3.26
CA GLU A 89 -46.23 -0.18 1.90
C GLU A 89 -45.00 -1.09 1.95
N GLN A 90 -45.19 -2.35 1.55
CA GLN A 90 -44.15 -3.37 1.63
C GLN A 90 -43.06 -3.01 0.63
N THR A 91 -42.12 -2.18 1.09
CA THR A 91 -40.93 -1.73 0.35
C THR A 91 -40.38 -2.89 -0.45
N ALA A 92 -40.57 -2.80 -1.77
CA ALA A 92 -40.45 -3.94 -2.67
C ALA A 92 -39.08 -4.60 -2.47
N ARG A 93 -39.09 -5.92 -2.28
CA ARG A 93 -37.84 -6.66 -2.05
C ARG A 93 -37.02 -6.61 -3.33
N MET A 94 -35.99 -5.77 -3.34
CA MET A 94 -35.03 -5.70 -4.42
C MET A 94 -34.42 -7.10 -4.65
N ASN A 95 -34.76 -7.72 -5.79
CA ASN A 95 -34.30 -9.06 -6.16
C ASN A 95 -33.34 -8.95 -7.35
N LEU A 96 -32.07 -8.68 -7.06
CA LEU A 96 -31.04 -8.51 -8.10
C LEU A 96 -30.45 -9.83 -8.61
N ARG A 97 -31.12 -10.96 -8.38
CA ARG A 97 -30.67 -12.30 -8.81
C ARG A 97 -30.44 -12.37 -10.33
N ASP A 98 -31.33 -11.75 -11.10
CA ASP A 98 -31.29 -11.70 -12.57
C ASP A 98 -30.65 -10.41 -13.13
N TRP A 99 -30.26 -9.48 -12.27
CA TRP A 99 -29.65 -8.21 -12.67
C TRP A 99 -28.18 -8.37 -13.07
N ASP A 100 -27.80 -7.79 -14.20
CA ASP A 100 -26.42 -7.75 -14.70
C ASP A 100 -25.62 -6.60 -14.05
N PRO A 101 -24.57 -6.89 -13.26
CA PRO A 101 -23.77 -5.88 -12.57
C PRO A 101 -22.71 -5.20 -13.47
N ASP A 102 -22.53 -5.63 -14.72
CA ASP A 102 -21.54 -5.05 -15.64
C ASP A 102 -21.56 -3.50 -15.70
N PRO A 103 -22.72 -2.80 -15.72
CA PRO A 103 -22.76 -1.34 -15.70
C PRO A 103 -22.16 -0.69 -14.44
N VAL A 104 -22.37 -1.28 -13.25
CA VAL A 104 -21.77 -0.75 -12.00
C VAL A 104 -20.29 -1.12 -11.91
N ILE A 105 -19.90 -2.31 -12.38
CA ILE A 105 -18.49 -2.75 -12.44
C ILE A 105 -17.69 -1.79 -13.33
N LYS A 106 -18.18 -1.49 -14.54
CA LYS A 106 -17.55 -0.53 -15.46
C LYS A 106 -17.45 0.87 -14.86
N LYS A 107 -18.41 1.30 -14.05
CA LYS A 107 -18.35 2.61 -13.38
C LYS A 107 -17.38 2.64 -12.19
N LEU A 108 -17.32 1.59 -11.40
CA LEU A 108 -16.41 1.41 -10.26
C LEU A 108 -14.92 1.27 -10.66
N TYR A 109 -14.67 0.95 -11.93
CA TYR A 109 -13.34 0.80 -12.51
C TYR A 109 -13.11 1.75 -13.69
N GLU A 110 -13.90 2.83 -13.79
CA GLU A 110 -13.73 3.87 -14.79
C GLU A 110 -12.39 4.60 -14.59
N LEU A 111 -11.57 4.62 -15.62
CA LEU A 111 -10.25 5.27 -15.61
C LEU A 111 -10.38 6.76 -15.90
N LYS A 112 -9.90 7.57 -14.95
CA LYS A 112 -9.73 9.02 -15.10
C LYS A 112 -8.46 9.47 -14.39
N LEU A 113 -7.79 10.46 -14.97
CA LEU A 113 -6.81 11.23 -14.20
C LEU A 113 -7.58 12.09 -13.20
N MET A 114 -7.22 11.99 -11.93
CA MET A 114 -7.72 12.90 -10.90
C MET A 114 -6.90 14.19 -10.92
N GLU A 115 -7.56 15.30 -10.59
CA GLU A 115 -6.93 16.63 -10.53
C GLU A 115 -5.85 16.68 -9.45
N GLU A 116 -4.78 17.44 -9.71
CA GLU A 116 -3.70 17.63 -8.74
C GLU A 116 -4.14 18.62 -7.66
N GLN A 117 -4.09 18.20 -6.40
CA GLN A 117 -4.48 19.02 -5.24
C GLN A 117 -3.33 19.88 -4.70
N VAL A 118 -2.12 19.72 -5.24
CA VAL A 118 -0.88 20.39 -4.82
C VAL A 118 -0.17 20.89 -6.07
N GLU A 119 0.22 22.16 -6.11
CA GLU A 119 0.96 22.75 -7.22
C GLU A 119 2.39 22.20 -7.29
N ASP A 120 2.84 21.78 -8.49
CA ASP A 120 4.22 21.33 -8.69
C ASP A 120 5.18 22.49 -8.95
N ILE A 121 5.85 22.93 -7.88
CA ILE A 121 6.85 24.01 -7.95
C ILE A 121 8.23 23.52 -8.42
N SER A 122 8.38 22.29 -8.92
CA SER A 122 9.69 21.76 -9.41
C SER A 122 10.32 22.64 -10.50
N HIS A 123 9.52 23.40 -11.24
CA HIS A 123 9.98 24.36 -12.24
C HIS A 123 10.82 25.52 -11.66
N GLN A 124 10.75 25.75 -10.35
CA GLN A 124 11.52 26.77 -9.62
C GLN A 124 12.91 26.26 -9.19
N PHE A 125 13.18 24.96 -9.30
CA PHE A 125 14.43 24.34 -8.86
C PHE A 125 15.59 24.61 -9.84
N ILE A 126 16.55 25.41 -9.40
CA ILE A 126 17.73 25.77 -10.17
C ILE A 126 18.75 24.62 -10.09
N SER A 127 18.87 23.85 -11.18
CA SER A 127 19.86 22.78 -11.29
C SER A 127 21.28 23.37 -11.40
N MET A 128 22.21 22.84 -10.61
CA MET A 128 23.62 23.25 -10.62
C MET A 128 24.55 22.06 -10.38
N GLU A 129 25.71 22.05 -11.04
CA GLU A 129 26.77 21.06 -10.77
C GLU A 129 28.16 21.69 -10.81
N GLY A 130 29.12 21.07 -10.11
CA GLY A 130 30.45 21.62 -9.96
C GLY A 130 31.24 20.98 -8.83
N LEU A 131 32.47 21.46 -8.60
CA LEU A 131 33.35 20.94 -7.55
C LEU A 131 33.21 21.79 -6.29
N MET A 132 33.05 21.15 -5.13
CA MET A 132 33.15 21.80 -3.82
C MET A 132 34.02 20.94 -2.89
N GLU A 133 34.58 21.54 -1.85
CA GLU A 133 35.14 20.78 -0.74
C GLU A 133 34.05 20.47 0.29
N LYS A 134 34.16 19.35 1.00
CA LYS A 134 33.25 19.03 2.11
C LYS A 134 33.95 18.48 3.35
N LEU A 135 33.28 18.59 4.49
CA LEU A 135 33.62 17.83 5.70
C LEU A 135 32.93 16.44 5.73
N PRO A 136 33.32 15.55 6.66
CA PRO A 136 32.52 14.37 7.00
C PRO A 136 31.12 14.78 7.50
N MET A 137 30.13 13.91 7.27
CA MET A 137 28.73 14.18 7.64
C MET A 137 28.58 14.47 9.15
N ASN A 138 27.65 15.36 9.50
CA ASN A 138 27.33 15.77 10.87
C ASN A 138 28.52 16.39 11.62
N LYS A 139 29.47 17.03 10.92
CA LYS A 139 30.58 17.79 11.52
C LYS A 139 30.45 19.28 11.22
N LYS A 140 30.45 20.09 12.29
CA LYS A 140 30.31 21.55 12.25
C LYS A 140 31.64 22.33 12.30
N LYS A 141 32.79 21.63 12.40
CA LYS A 141 34.15 22.21 12.42
C LYS A 141 35.17 21.21 11.84
N ALA A 142 36.19 21.72 11.16
CA ALA A 142 37.36 20.94 10.71
C ALA A 142 38.34 20.70 11.88
N THR A 143 39.12 19.61 11.83
CA THR A 143 40.21 19.31 12.77
C THR A 143 41.36 18.60 12.04
N LEU A 144 42.51 18.39 12.68
CA LEU A 144 43.68 17.69 12.09
C LEU A 144 43.34 16.31 11.48
N LEU A 145 42.39 15.58 12.07
CA LEU A 145 41.90 14.28 11.58
C LEU A 145 40.66 14.39 10.66
N LYS A 146 40.13 15.60 10.44
CA LYS A 146 38.87 15.88 9.72
C LYS A 146 39.13 16.97 8.69
N THR A 147 39.83 16.58 7.63
CA THR A 147 40.19 17.45 6.51
C THR A 147 39.03 17.66 5.55
N TRP A 148 39.07 18.80 4.85
CA TRP A 148 38.23 19.08 3.70
C TRP A 148 38.57 18.13 2.55
N LYS A 149 37.55 17.55 1.91
CA LYS A 149 37.71 16.66 0.76
C LYS A 149 36.97 17.22 -0.44
N ARG A 150 37.69 17.52 -1.53
CA ARG A 150 37.10 17.94 -2.82
C ARG A 150 36.25 16.80 -3.39
N ARG A 151 35.04 17.12 -3.83
CA ARG A 151 34.05 16.20 -4.39
C ARG A 151 33.29 16.92 -5.51
N PHE A 152 32.75 16.15 -6.46
CA PHE A 152 31.83 16.71 -7.45
C PHE A 152 30.41 16.66 -6.87
N PHE A 153 29.64 17.72 -7.08
CA PHE A 153 28.29 17.91 -6.57
C PHE A 153 27.32 18.22 -7.70
N ARG A 154 26.07 17.80 -7.52
CA ARG A 154 24.94 18.14 -8.40
C ARG A 154 23.71 18.41 -7.52
N ALA A 155 23.17 19.62 -7.57
CA ALA A 155 21.87 19.98 -6.99
C ALA A 155 20.82 19.90 -8.10
N LYS A 156 19.75 19.12 -7.89
CA LYS A 156 18.66 18.93 -8.85
C LYS A 156 17.45 18.23 -8.20
N ASP A 157 16.24 18.62 -8.61
CA ASP A 157 14.93 18.00 -8.27
C ASP A 157 14.66 17.89 -6.75
N GLY A 158 15.12 18.86 -5.95
CA GLY A 158 15.00 18.85 -4.49
C GLY A 158 16.07 17.99 -3.77
N TRP A 159 17.13 17.58 -4.47
CA TRP A 159 18.21 16.74 -3.96
C TRP A 159 19.60 17.34 -4.21
N LEU A 160 20.54 17.02 -3.31
CA LEU A 160 21.97 17.20 -3.50
C LEU A 160 22.67 15.84 -3.58
N TYR A 161 23.29 15.60 -4.72
CA TYR A 161 24.11 14.42 -5.01
C TYR A 161 25.59 14.82 -4.87
N TYR A 162 26.42 13.95 -4.29
CA TYR A 162 27.88 14.14 -4.38
C TYR A 162 28.63 12.84 -4.71
N TYR A 163 29.74 12.99 -5.42
CA TYR A 163 30.49 11.91 -6.05
C TYR A 163 31.96 11.98 -5.63
N GLU A 164 32.59 10.82 -5.38
CA GLU A 164 34.03 10.74 -5.05
C GLU A 164 34.93 11.34 -6.13
N THR A 165 34.56 11.21 -7.40
CA THR A 165 35.20 11.82 -8.57
C THR A 165 34.13 12.27 -9.57
N SER A 166 34.45 13.17 -10.49
CA SER A 166 33.54 13.66 -11.53
C SER A 166 33.08 12.58 -12.52
N ASN A 167 33.86 11.50 -12.68
CA ASN A 167 33.67 10.50 -13.73
C ASN A 167 32.91 9.26 -13.21
N ARG A 168 32.03 9.43 -12.22
CA ARG A 168 31.15 8.35 -11.72
C ARG A 168 29.70 8.63 -12.06
N ASP A 169 29.03 7.65 -12.67
CA ASP A 169 27.60 7.72 -12.96
C ASP A 169 26.73 7.66 -11.69
N ARG A 170 27.27 7.07 -10.61
CA ARG A 170 26.55 6.87 -9.34
C ARG A 170 27.10 7.79 -8.22
N PRO A 171 26.23 8.53 -7.50
CA PRO A 171 26.61 9.33 -6.34
C PRO A 171 27.15 8.45 -5.22
N SER A 172 28.09 8.99 -4.45
CA SER A 172 28.61 8.38 -3.23
C SER A 172 27.66 8.59 -2.04
N GLU A 173 26.91 9.69 -2.02
CA GLU A 173 25.85 9.94 -1.04
C GLU A 173 24.83 10.94 -1.62
N THR A 174 23.62 10.95 -1.06
CA THR A 174 22.51 11.82 -1.48
C THR A 174 21.81 12.46 -0.28
N ILE A 175 21.56 13.76 -0.35
CA ILE A 175 20.86 14.55 0.66
C ILE A 175 19.56 15.08 0.05
N GLN A 176 18.44 14.92 0.76
CA GLN A 176 17.16 15.51 0.36
C GLN A 176 17.10 16.93 0.91
N LEU A 177 16.91 17.94 0.05
CA LEU A 177 16.95 19.34 0.46
C LEU A 177 15.56 19.93 0.76
N MET A 178 14.49 19.45 0.10
CA MET A 178 13.12 19.95 0.35
C MET A 178 12.75 19.87 1.84
N GLY A 179 12.27 20.98 2.42
CA GLY A 179 11.97 21.08 3.85
C GLY A 179 13.21 21.05 4.78
N GLY A 180 14.40 21.26 4.20
CA GLY A 180 15.67 21.54 4.88
C GLY A 180 15.98 23.04 4.90
N ASN A 181 17.23 23.41 5.17
CA ASN A 181 17.68 24.80 5.19
C ASN A 181 19.15 24.94 4.75
N ILE A 182 19.46 26.03 4.05
CA ILE A 182 20.82 26.43 3.70
C ILE A 182 21.24 27.58 4.61
N ILE A 183 22.44 27.50 5.16
CA ILE A 183 23.00 28.48 6.08
C ILE A 183 24.30 28.98 5.48
N ASP A 184 24.34 30.23 5.02
CA ASP A 184 25.61 30.84 4.65
C ASP A 184 26.44 31.11 5.93
N LEU A 185 27.67 30.60 5.94
CA LEU A 185 28.62 30.74 7.04
C LEU A 185 29.78 31.71 6.68
N GLY A 186 29.72 32.32 5.49
CA GLY A 186 30.74 33.21 4.96
C GLY A 186 32.03 32.49 4.56
N ASN A 187 33.00 33.24 4.03
CA ASN A 187 34.29 32.71 3.56
C ASN A 187 34.16 31.54 2.55
N ARG A 188 33.14 31.61 1.67
CA ARG A 188 32.72 30.56 0.71
C ARG A 188 32.21 29.27 1.35
N VAL A 189 31.83 29.25 2.64
CA VAL A 189 31.38 28.05 3.35
C VAL A 189 29.87 28.06 3.53
N LEU A 190 29.20 26.98 3.13
CA LEU A 190 27.77 26.76 3.33
C LEU A 190 27.53 25.59 4.28
N GLY A 191 26.58 25.76 5.18
CA GLY A 191 25.97 24.71 5.99
C GLY A 191 24.67 24.24 5.35
N ILE A 192 24.51 22.94 5.18
CA ILE A 192 23.34 22.32 4.57
C ILE A 192 22.69 21.43 5.63
N ASP A 193 21.55 21.86 6.17
CA ASP A 193 20.73 21.07 7.09
C ASP A 193 19.60 20.42 6.29
N ASP A 194 19.51 19.10 6.31
CA ASP A 194 18.49 18.38 5.56
C ASP A 194 17.10 18.38 6.24
N GLY A 195 16.96 19.08 7.37
CA GLY A 195 15.75 19.15 8.17
C GLY A 195 15.37 17.85 8.88
N ARG A 196 16.08 16.74 8.57
CA ARG A 196 15.81 15.37 9.02
C ARG A 196 16.87 14.86 10.00
N GLY A 197 17.97 15.60 10.17
CA GLY A 197 19.00 15.36 11.18
C GLY A 197 20.41 15.20 10.61
N ARG A 198 20.59 15.30 9.29
CA ARG A 198 21.91 15.33 8.65
C ARG A 198 22.33 16.77 8.38
N TYR A 199 23.60 17.04 8.63
CA TYR A 199 24.21 18.35 8.42
C TYR A 199 25.54 18.20 7.67
N LEU A 200 25.64 18.82 6.49
CA LEU A 200 26.85 18.84 5.68
C LEU A 200 27.41 20.26 5.60
N MET A 201 28.71 20.42 5.86
CA MET A 201 29.44 21.64 5.49
C MET A 201 30.14 21.46 4.15
N VAL A 202 29.93 22.41 3.24
CA VAL A 202 30.63 22.50 1.95
C VAL A 202 31.37 23.84 1.84
N ARG A 203 32.43 23.88 1.03
CA ARG A 203 33.15 25.10 0.67
C ARG A 203 33.24 25.22 -0.86
N CYS A 204 32.79 26.34 -1.39
CA CYS A 204 32.81 26.64 -2.81
C CYS A 204 34.22 27.12 -3.26
N PRO A 205 34.64 26.89 -4.52
CA PRO A 205 36.00 27.24 -4.95
C PRO A 205 36.22 28.75 -5.07
N THR A 206 35.22 29.49 -5.54
CA THR A 206 35.27 30.96 -5.72
C THR A 206 34.07 31.66 -5.07
N GLU A 207 34.17 32.97 -4.82
CA GLU A 207 33.04 33.79 -4.34
C GLU A 207 31.89 33.83 -5.35
N LYS A 208 32.20 33.82 -6.65
CA LYS A 208 31.18 33.75 -7.72
C LYS A 208 30.40 32.44 -7.66
N GLU A 209 31.10 31.31 -7.52
CA GLU A 209 30.45 30.00 -7.37
C GLU A 209 29.71 29.89 -6.04
N HIS A 210 30.18 30.50 -4.96
CA HIS A 210 29.46 30.55 -3.68
C HIS A 210 28.08 31.19 -3.85
N GLY A 211 27.99 32.39 -4.43
CA GLY A 211 26.70 33.04 -4.69
C GLY A 211 25.78 32.23 -5.61
N GLN A 212 26.34 31.54 -6.61
CA GLN A 212 25.56 30.62 -7.46
C GLN A 212 25.06 29.38 -6.70
N TRP A 213 25.91 28.77 -5.87
CA TRP A 213 25.56 27.61 -5.05
C TRP A 213 24.55 27.93 -3.95
N VAL A 214 24.60 29.13 -3.35
CA VAL A 214 23.56 29.61 -2.40
C VAL A 214 22.19 29.56 -3.07
N VAL A 215 22.01 30.32 -4.15
CA VAL A 215 20.73 30.42 -4.87
C VAL A 215 20.27 29.06 -5.40
N ALA A 216 21.19 28.25 -5.94
CA ALA A 216 20.86 26.91 -6.42
C ALA A 216 20.39 26.00 -5.28
N LEU A 217 21.10 25.93 -4.16
CA LEU A 217 20.76 25.06 -3.03
C LEU A 217 19.50 25.53 -2.29
N GLU A 218 19.32 26.84 -2.11
CA GLU A 218 18.11 27.42 -1.51
C GLU A 218 16.88 27.07 -2.34
N SER A 219 16.95 27.17 -3.68
CA SER A 219 15.83 26.75 -4.53
C SER A 219 15.41 25.29 -4.31
N GLN A 220 16.36 24.38 -4.01
CA GLN A 220 16.04 22.97 -3.72
C GLN A 220 15.39 22.74 -2.34
N THR A 221 15.36 23.75 -1.45
CA THR A 221 14.78 23.61 -0.09
C THR A 221 13.29 23.88 -0.02
N ALA A 222 12.69 24.49 -1.05
CA ALA A 222 11.26 24.77 -1.08
C ALA A 222 10.43 23.48 -0.90
N ASP A 223 9.30 23.60 -0.20
CA ASP A 223 8.49 22.46 0.18
C ASP A 223 7.58 22.01 -0.97
N ASN A 224 8.10 21.09 -1.78
CA ASN A 224 7.36 20.44 -2.86
C ASN A 224 7.07 18.96 -2.54
N THR A 225 7.28 18.49 -1.29
CA THR A 225 7.31 17.04 -0.98
C THR A 225 6.00 16.35 -1.35
N LYS A 226 4.86 16.96 -1.01
CA LYS A 226 3.52 16.43 -1.32
C LYS A 226 3.18 16.36 -2.82
N ALA A 227 3.93 17.06 -3.69
CA ALA A 227 3.81 16.96 -5.15
C ALA A 227 4.83 16.00 -5.79
N THR A 228 5.73 15.40 -5.01
CA THR A 228 6.75 14.44 -5.50
C THR A 228 6.21 13.02 -5.67
N TYR A 229 5.33 12.83 -6.64
CA TYR A 229 4.87 11.51 -7.09
C TYR A 229 5.06 11.33 -8.60
N VAL A 230 4.99 10.07 -9.06
CA VAL A 230 4.97 9.74 -10.48
C VAL A 230 3.64 10.22 -11.05
N ARG A 231 3.68 11.07 -12.08
CA ARG A 231 2.51 11.50 -12.85
C ARG A 231 2.27 10.50 -14.00
N PRO A 232 1.30 9.58 -13.90
CA PRO A 232 1.03 8.63 -14.98
C PRO A 232 0.27 9.31 -16.13
N ALA A 233 0.55 8.90 -17.36
CA ALA A 233 -0.35 9.17 -18.48
C ALA A 233 -1.66 8.36 -18.33
N LEU A 234 -2.78 8.85 -18.86
CA LEU A 234 -4.03 8.07 -18.91
C LEU A 234 -3.84 6.78 -19.73
N ALA A 235 -3.09 6.88 -20.84
CA ALA A 235 -2.57 5.78 -21.62
C ALA A 235 -1.20 6.20 -22.21
N ALA A 236 -0.32 5.23 -22.47
CA ALA A 236 1.00 5.47 -23.05
C ALA A 236 1.20 4.65 -24.33
N ALA A 237 2.08 5.11 -25.24
CA ALA A 237 2.44 4.35 -26.42
C ALA A 237 3.28 3.13 -25.99
N ARG A 238 3.03 1.94 -26.56
CA ARG A 238 3.76 0.71 -26.20
C ARG A 238 5.27 0.92 -26.32
N HIS A 239 6.02 0.51 -25.29
CA HIS A 239 7.46 0.72 -25.24
C HIS A 239 8.16 0.08 -26.47
N PRO A 240 9.03 0.79 -27.21
CA PRO A 240 9.54 0.33 -28.51
C PRO A 240 10.45 -0.91 -28.43
N LYS A 241 11.17 -1.11 -27.31
CA LYS A 241 12.09 -2.26 -27.10
C LYS A 241 11.60 -3.31 -26.11
N LYS A 242 11.07 -2.88 -24.95
CA LYS A 242 10.66 -3.75 -23.84
C LYS A 242 9.26 -4.30 -24.04
N LYS A 243 9.13 -5.63 -23.99
CA LYS A 243 7.83 -6.32 -23.96
C LYS A 243 7.55 -6.80 -22.54
N VAL A 244 6.86 -5.98 -21.77
CA VAL A 244 6.47 -6.30 -20.38
C VAL A 244 4.96 -6.10 -20.22
N VAL A 245 4.29 -7.06 -19.60
CA VAL A 245 2.94 -6.90 -19.06
C VAL A 245 3.07 -6.65 -17.56
N VAL A 246 2.50 -5.54 -17.09
CA VAL A 246 2.40 -5.21 -15.67
C VAL A 246 1.08 -5.76 -15.14
N ILE A 247 1.12 -6.48 -14.02
CA ILE A 247 -0.06 -7.10 -13.38
C ILE A 247 -0.02 -6.80 -11.88
N ASP A 248 -1.07 -6.19 -11.35
CA ASP A 248 -1.27 -5.94 -9.92
C ASP A 248 -2.37 -6.83 -9.33
N LEU A 249 -2.00 -7.66 -8.34
CA LEU A 249 -2.86 -8.65 -7.71
C LEU A 249 -3.72 -8.04 -6.58
N GLY A 250 -4.73 -7.27 -6.95
CA GLY A 250 -5.73 -6.79 -5.99
C GLY A 250 -6.77 -7.86 -5.64
N SER A 251 -7.25 -7.85 -4.38
CA SER A 251 -8.29 -8.78 -3.90
C SER A 251 -9.69 -8.49 -4.46
N SER A 252 -9.98 -7.24 -4.82
CA SER A 252 -11.24 -6.86 -5.48
C SER A 252 -11.14 -6.95 -7.00
N SER A 253 -9.99 -6.60 -7.55
CA SER A 253 -9.70 -6.64 -8.99
C SER A 253 -8.20 -6.75 -9.25
N ILE A 254 -7.85 -7.50 -10.29
CA ILE A 254 -6.55 -7.45 -10.93
C ILE A 254 -6.52 -6.21 -11.84
N ARG A 255 -5.43 -5.44 -11.77
CA ARG A 255 -5.15 -4.33 -12.69
C ARG A 255 -4.03 -4.76 -13.63
N ALA A 256 -4.17 -4.51 -14.94
CA ALA A 256 -3.15 -4.92 -15.90
C ALA A 256 -2.96 -3.94 -17.06
N GLY A 257 -1.80 -3.98 -17.71
CA GLY A 257 -1.47 -3.20 -18.90
C GLY A 257 -0.15 -3.63 -19.54
N VAL A 258 0.04 -3.30 -20.80
CA VAL A 258 1.32 -3.41 -21.51
C VAL A 258 2.18 -2.19 -21.17
N LEU A 259 3.47 -2.41 -20.92
CA LEU A 259 4.38 -1.32 -20.56
C LEU A 259 4.50 -0.30 -21.70
N GLY A 260 4.20 0.96 -21.37
CA GLY A 260 4.39 2.11 -22.25
C GLY A 260 5.82 2.65 -22.26
N ASP A 261 6.07 3.65 -23.10
CA ASP A 261 7.28 4.48 -23.10
C ASP A 261 7.46 5.32 -21.81
N GLN A 262 6.36 5.55 -21.09
CA GLN A 262 6.28 6.18 -19.78
C GLN A 262 5.31 5.42 -18.86
N ALA A 263 5.24 5.78 -17.59
CA ALA A 263 4.27 5.20 -16.66
C ALA A 263 2.84 5.65 -17.02
N SER A 264 1.88 4.73 -16.93
CA SER A 264 0.48 5.01 -17.22
C SER A 264 -0.45 4.45 -16.13
N LEU A 265 -1.73 4.80 -16.22
CA LEU A 265 -2.78 4.03 -15.57
C LEU A 265 -2.90 2.62 -16.19
N PRO A 266 -3.54 1.65 -15.52
CA PRO A 266 -3.82 0.33 -16.10
C PRO A 266 -4.66 0.42 -17.37
N GLU A 267 -4.53 -0.54 -18.28
CA GLU A 267 -5.44 -0.70 -19.42
C GLU A 267 -6.70 -1.50 -19.03
N LEU A 268 -6.59 -2.38 -18.04
CA LEU A 268 -7.63 -3.34 -17.67
C LEU A 268 -7.90 -3.39 -16.16
N PHE A 269 -9.18 -3.65 -15.86
CA PHE A 269 -9.66 -4.10 -14.55
C PHE A 269 -10.41 -5.41 -14.74
N ILE A 270 -9.94 -6.47 -14.09
CA ILE A 270 -10.60 -7.77 -14.09
C ILE A 270 -10.99 -8.04 -12.63
N PRO A 271 -12.29 -8.07 -12.27
CA PRO A 271 -12.73 -8.47 -10.94
C PRO A 271 -12.07 -9.79 -10.51
N SER A 272 -11.57 -9.89 -9.27
CA SER A 272 -10.77 -11.04 -8.82
C SER A 272 -11.64 -12.23 -8.43
N VAL A 273 -12.40 -12.73 -9.40
CA VAL A 273 -13.48 -13.70 -9.25
C VAL A 273 -13.53 -14.65 -10.43
N VAL A 274 -13.93 -15.90 -10.19
CA VAL A 274 -14.14 -16.94 -11.20
C VAL A 274 -15.45 -17.67 -10.93
N ALA A 275 -16.08 -18.17 -11.99
CA ALA A 275 -17.22 -19.09 -11.90
C ALA A 275 -16.72 -20.50 -12.21
N ILE A 276 -16.93 -21.44 -11.30
CA ILE A 276 -16.57 -22.86 -11.48
C ILE A 276 -17.83 -23.74 -11.58
N ASP A 277 -17.75 -24.77 -12.41
CA ASP A 277 -18.75 -25.83 -12.47
C ASP A 277 -18.84 -26.56 -11.11
N PRO A 278 -20.01 -26.63 -10.45
CA PRO A 278 -20.16 -27.32 -9.18
C PRO A 278 -19.88 -28.84 -9.26
N GLN A 279 -19.94 -29.45 -10.45
CA GLN A 279 -19.71 -30.90 -10.61
C GLN A 279 -18.26 -31.23 -10.93
N SER A 280 -17.67 -30.62 -11.96
CA SER A 280 -16.30 -30.91 -12.39
C SER A 280 -15.21 -30.03 -11.76
N GLY A 281 -15.57 -28.91 -11.13
CA GLY A 281 -14.62 -27.92 -10.62
C GLY A 281 -13.92 -27.09 -11.71
N ASN A 282 -14.26 -27.29 -12.99
CA ASN A 282 -13.67 -26.55 -14.11
C ASN A 282 -14.07 -25.08 -14.08
N VAL A 283 -13.14 -24.19 -14.45
CA VAL A 283 -13.41 -22.76 -14.61
C VAL A 283 -14.24 -22.52 -15.88
N LEU A 284 -15.41 -21.90 -15.73
CA LEU A 284 -16.34 -21.60 -16.82
C LEU A 284 -16.32 -20.11 -17.23
N ALA A 285 -16.03 -19.21 -16.31
CA ALA A 285 -15.87 -17.78 -16.58
C ALA A 285 -14.95 -17.09 -15.56
N VAL A 286 -14.43 -15.91 -15.93
CA VAL A 286 -13.43 -15.15 -15.16
C VAL A 286 -13.76 -13.65 -15.21
N GLY A 287 -13.59 -12.94 -14.09
CA GLY A 287 -13.84 -11.51 -14.03
C GLY A 287 -15.32 -11.16 -14.06
N GLN A 288 -15.68 -10.09 -14.75
CA GLN A 288 -17.07 -9.64 -14.90
C GLN A 288 -17.98 -10.74 -15.50
N ASP A 289 -17.43 -11.57 -16.39
CA ASP A 289 -18.18 -12.65 -17.06
C ASP A 289 -18.70 -13.70 -16.06
N ALA A 290 -17.95 -13.93 -14.97
CA ALA A 290 -18.35 -14.82 -13.88
C ALA A 290 -19.50 -14.26 -13.03
N LEU A 291 -19.70 -12.94 -13.03
CA LEU A 291 -20.74 -12.25 -12.27
C LEU A 291 -22.04 -12.06 -13.07
N THR A 292 -22.08 -12.49 -14.33
CA THR A 292 -23.29 -12.46 -15.15
C THR A 292 -24.43 -13.27 -14.52
N PRO A 293 -25.70 -12.88 -14.73
CA PRO A 293 -26.85 -13.59 -14.16
C PRO A 293 -26.83 -15.10 -14.45
N PHE A 294 -26.52 -15.49 -15.69
CA PHE A 294 -26.44 -16.89 -16.11
C PHE A 294 -25.41 -17.70 -15.32
N MET A 295 -24.21 -17.16 -15.11
CA MET A 295 -23.14 -17.86 -14.37
C MET A 295 -23.50 -17.97 -12.89
N ARG A 296 -23.99 -16.90 -12.25
CA ARG A 296 -24.44 -16.94 -10.84
C ARG A 296 -25.58 -17.93 -10.57
N HIS A 297 -26.34 -18.31 -11.59
CA HIS A 297 -27.41 -19.31 -11.46
C HIS A 297 -26.93 -20.76 -11.53
N LYS A 298 -25.78 -21.02 -12.15
CA LYS A 298 -25.32 -22.37 -12.53
C LYS A 298 -23.98 -22.77 -11.92
N CYS A 299 -23.21 -21.79 -11.45
CA CYS A 299 -21.82 -21.97 -11.06
C CYS A 299 -21.61 -21.59 -9.59
N ASN A 300 -20.59 -22.18 -8.97
CA ASN A 300 -20.07 -21.66 -7.71
C ASN A 300 -19.18 -20.45 -8.04
N ILE A 301 -19.42 -19.33 -7.37
CA ILE A 301 -18.63 -18.11 -7.54
C ILE A 301 -17.53 -18.09 -6.48
N VAL A 302 -16.27 -18.05 -6.92
CA VAL A 302 -15.07 -18.14 -6.07
C VAL A 302 -14.22 -16.89 -6.27
N TYR A 303 -13.59 -16.41 -5.19
CA TYR A 303 -12.72 -15.23 -5.20
C TYR A 303 -11.30 -15.68 -4.87
N PRO A 304 -10.45 -15.99 -5.87
CA PRO A 304 -9.16 -16.65 -5.66
C PRO A 304 -8.14 -15.86 -4.85
N ILE A 305 -8.45 -14.59 -4.54
CA ILE A 305 -7.58 -13.58 -3.96
C ILE A 305 -8.30 -12.96 -2.73
N ARG A 306 -8.98 -13.79 -1.90
CA ARG A 306 -9.74 -13.31 -0.72
C ARG A 306 -8.87 -13.40 0.56
N PRO A 307 -8.69 -12.29 1.31
CA PRO A 307 -8.03 -12.32 2.62
C PRO A 307 -8.72 -13.24 3.61
N SER A 308 -7.96 -13.83 4.54
CA SER A 308 -8.55 -14.62 5.63
C SER A 308 -9.07 -13.72 6.75
N ASN A 309 -10.34 -13.88 7.13
CA ASN A 309 -10.93 -13.17 8.26
C ASN A 309 -10.43 -13.71 9.63
N LYS A 310 -9.64 -14.80 9.65
CA LYS A 310 -9.26 -15.54 10.87
C LYS A 310 -7.75 -15.60 11.13
N VAL A 311 -6.92 -15.31 10.14
CA VAL A 311 -5.46 -15.48 10.19
C VAL A 311 -4.81 -14.34 9.39
N ASP A 312 -3.68 -13.79 9.85
CA ASP A 312 -2.86 -12.85 9.06
C ASP A 312 -2.12 -13.56 7.92
N GLN A 313 -2.89 -14.14 7.00
CA GLN A 313 -2.39 -14.82 5.80
C GLN A 313 -3.31 -14.50 4.63
N PHE A 314 -2.67 -14.17 3.51
CA PHE A 314 -3.32 -14.01 2.23
C PHE A 314 -3.54 -15.40 1.62
N ASN A 315 -4.80 -15.83 1.49
CA ASN A 315 -5.09 -17.06 0.76
C ASN A 315 -5.16 -16.75 -0.74
N ILE A 316 -4.31 -17.40 -1.53
CA ILE A 316 -4.35 -17.33 -2.99
C ILE A 316 -4.57 -18.72 -3.55
N GLU A 317 -5.71 -18.92 -4.21
CA GLU A 317 -6.04 -20.18 -4.89
C GLU A 317 -5.27 -20.28 -6.22
N VAL A 318 -4.00 -20.69 -6.12
CA VAL A 318 -3.02 -20.82 -7.23
C VAL A 318 -3.58 -21.51 -8.48
N GLN A 319 -4.48 -22.47 -8.32
CA GLN A 319 -5.07 -23.22 -9.43
C GLN A 319 -5.95 -22.31 -10.31
N LEU A 320 -6.69 -21.39 -9.69
CA LEU A 320 -7.59 -20.45 -10.36
C LEU A 320 -6.85 -19.23 -10.93
N MET A 321 -5.66 -18.91 -10.40
CA MET A 321 -4.80 -17.83 -10.89
C MET A 321 -4.39 -17.98 -12.36
N GLY A 322 -4.23 -19.21 -12.86
CA GLY A 322 -3.93 -19.46 -14.28
C GLY A 322 -5.03 -18.93 -15.22
N ALA A 323 -6.30 -19.05 -14.82
CA ALA A 323 -7.43 -18.54 -15.60
C ALA A 323 -7.49 -16.99 -15.56
N LEU A 324 -7.23 -16.39 -14.41
CA LEU A 324 -7.11 -14.93 -14.25
C LEU A 324 -5.98 -14.35 -15.11
N PHE A 325 -4.79 -14.95 -15.11
CA PHE A 325 -3.69 -14.54 -15.98
C PHE A 325 -4.01 -14.75 -17.46
N SER A 326 -4.66 -15.86 -17.82
CA SER A 326 -5.13 -16.10 -19.20
C SER A 326 -6.05 -14.98 -19.69
N LYS A 327 -7.01 -14.57 -18.86
CA LYS A 327 -7.93 -13.46 -19.15
C LYS A 327 -7.19 -12.13 -19.34
N VAL A 328 -6.18 -11.83 -18.52
CA VAL A 328 -5.31 -10.63 -18.72
C VAL A 328 -4.70 -10.60 -20.12
N PHE A 329 -4.02 -11.66 -20.55
CA PHE A 329 -3.34 -11.68 -21.84
C PHE A 329 -4.33 -11.66 -23.03
N GLN A 330 -5.49 -12.31 -22.89
CA GLN A 330 -6.57 -12.29 -23.88
C GLN A 330 -7.13 -10.87 -24.08
N GLU A 331 -7.49 -10.17 -23.00
CA GLU A 331 -8.06 -8.82 -23.05
C GLU A 331 -7.03 -7.77 -23.53
N LEU A 332 -5.75 -7.89 -23.15
CA LEU A 332 -4.65 -7.07 -23.70
C LEU A 332 -4.32 -7.40 -25.18
N LYS A 333 -4.90 -8.49 -25.71
CA LYS A 333 -4.68 -8.99 -27.08
C LYS A 333 -3.20 -9.20 -27.40
N VAL A 334 -2.49 -9.84 -26.47
CA VAL A 334 -1.06 -10.18 -26.62
C VAL A 334 -0.81 -11.66 -26.38
N LYS A 335 0.20 -12.20 -27.07
CA LYS A 335 0.66 -13.58 -26.86
C LYS A 335 1.58 -13.62 -25.63
N PRO A 336 1.26 -14.38 -24.56
CA PRO A 336 2.02 -14.35 -23.31
C PRO A 336 3.52 -14.66 -23.49
N ALA A 337 3.84 -15.62 -24.36
CA ALA A 337 5.20 -16.08 -24.62
C ALA A 337 6.15 -15.04 -25.23
N ASP A 338 5.63 -13.91 -25.72
CA ASP A 338 6.43 -12.83 -26.28
C ASP A 338 6.75 -11.72 -25.23
N TYR A 339 6.24 -11.84 -24.00
CA TYR A 339 6.31 -10.82 -22.95
C TYR A 339 6.92 -11.35 -21.66
N TRP A 340 7.64 -10.48 -20.96
CA TRP A 340 7.95 -10.63 -19.54
C TRP A 340 6.75 -10.16 -18.70
N VAL A 341 6.66 -10.61 -17.44
CA VAL A 341 5.63 -10.17 -16.49
C VAL A 341 6.27 -9.43 -15.31
N MET A 342 5.79 -8.22 -15.05
CA MET A 342 6.03 -7.52 -13.79
C MET A 342 4.83 -7.75 -12.88
N LEU A 343 4.99 -8.57 -11.84
CA LEU A 343 3.91 -8.98 -10.94
C LEU A 343 4.03 -8.26 -9.60
N SER A 344 3.03 -7.43 -9.31
CA SER A 344 2.82 -6.78 -8.01
C SER A 344 2.06 -7.75 -7.10
N THR A 345 2.74 -8.23 -6.06
CA THR A 345 2.24 -9.27 -5.15
C THR A 345 1.91 -8.74 -3.76
N PRO A 346 1.03 -9.40 -3.01
CA PRO A 346 0.86 -9.14 -1.58
C PRO A 346 2.15 -9.32 -0.76
N GLN A 347 2.11 -8.82 0.47
CA GLN A 347 3.20 -8.91 1.42
C GLN A 347 3.50 -10.35 1.87
N ASN A 348 4.79 -10.63 2.13
CA ASN A 348 5.32 -11.90 2.64
C ASN A 348 4.79 -13.16 1.93
N LEU A 349 4.76 -13.12 0.59
CA LEU A 349 4.45 -14.27 -0.24
C LEU A 349 5.46 -15.42 0.01
N GLY A 350 4.98 -16.54 0.56
CA GLY A 350 5.80 -17.73 0.82
C GLY A 350 6.29 -18.40 -0.47
N ASP A 351 7.43 -19.06 -0.40
CA ASP A 351 8.04 -19.71 -1.58
C ASP A 351 7.16 -20.76 -2.28
N PRO A 352 6.31 -21.56 -1.59
CA PRO A 352 5.34 -22.44 -2.26
C PRO A 352 4.33 -21.67 -3.13
N LEU A 353 3.92 -20.48 -2.69
CA LEU A 353 2.99 -19.62 -3.41
C LEU A 353 3.68 -18.89 -4.57
N LYS A 354 4.92 -18.42 -4.39
CA LYS A 354 5.77 -17.94 -5.50
C LYS A 354 5.94 -19.03 -6.57
N GLN A 355 6.26 -20.26 -6.16
CA GLN A 355 6.38 -21.41 -7.06
C GLN A 355 5.07 -21.66 -7.82
N GLY A 356 3.94 -21.66 -7.13
CA GLY A 356 2.63 -21.81 -7.75
C GLY A 356 2.36 -20.76 -8.83
N LEU A 357 2.62 -19.48 -8.55
CA LEU A 357 2.45 -18.40 -9.53
C LEU A 357 3.45 -18.51 -10.70
N MET A 358 4.70 -18.92 -10.44
CA MET A 358 5.68 -19.19 -11.49
C MET A 358 5.23 -20.32 -12.42
N GLN A 359 4.67 -21.41 -11.88
CA GLN A 359 4.15 -22.52 -12.69
C GLN A 359 3.03 -22.05 -13.63
N ARG A 360 2.06 -21.27 -13.13
CA ARG A 360 0.98 -20.70 -13.97
C ARG A 360 1.51 -19.77 -15.07
N LEU A 361 2.46 -18.90 -14.75
CA LEU A 361 2.98 -17.91 -15.72
C LEU A 361 3.98 -18.53 -16.72
N VAL A 362 4.93 -19.31 -16.24
CA VAL A 362 6.11 -19.76 -17.00
C VAL A 362 5.93 -21.14 -17.60
N ASP A 363 5.33 -22.08 -16.88
CA ASP A 363 5.21 -23.47 -17.36
C ASP A 363 3.92 -23.66 -18.18
N GLU A 364 2.80 -23.07 -17.74
CA GLU A 364 1.52 -23.11 -18.45
C GLU A 364 1.41 -22.02 -19.51
N LEU A 365 1.52 -20.74 -19.13
CA LEU A 365 1.38 -19.61 -20.08
C LEU A 365 2.65 -19.30 -20.87
N ASN A 366 3.78 -19.94 -20.57
CA ASN A 366 5.02 -19.87 -21.35
C ASN A 366 5.64 -18.45 -21.49
N VAL A 367 5.35 -17.51 -20.58
CA VAL A 367 5.91 -16.14 -20.60
C VAL A 367 7.44 -16.13 -20.66
N ALA A 368 8.04 -15.04 -21.18
CA ALA A 368 9.49 -14.93 -21.34
C ALA A 368 10.25 -14.96 -20.00
N GLY A 369 9.64 -14.40 -18.96
CA GLY A 369 10.12 -14.44 -17.57
C GLY A 369 9.25 -13.58 -16.66
N VAL A 370 9.51 -13.62 -15.36
CA VAL A 370 8.69 -12.96 -14.33
C VAL A 370 9.59 -12.22 -13.35
N CYS A 371 9.21 -11.01 -12.96
CA CYS A 371 9.72 -10.32 -11.78
C CYS A 371 8.56 -10.18 -10.77
N MET A 372 8.74 -10.63 -9.54
CA MET A 372 7.77 -10.47 -8.46
C MET A 372 8.30 -9.46 -7.44
N VAL A 373 7.51 -8.42 -7.15
CA VAL A 373 7.84 -7.41 -6.13
C VAL A 373 6.56 -7.08 -5.35
N GLN A 374 6.74 -6.70 -4.08
CA GLN A 374 5.62 -6.43 -3.18
C GLN A 374 4.88 -5.13 -3.55
N GLN A 375 3.54 -5.16 -3.42
CA GLN A 375 2.63 -4.03 -3.64
C GLN A 375 3.10 -2.73 -2.95
N ALA A 376 3.43 -2.80 -1.66
CA ALA A 376 3.86 -1.63 -0.89
C ALA A 376 5.15 -0.98 -1.40
N LEU A 377 6.10 -1.78 -1.90
CA LEU A 377 7.35 -1.24 -2.48
C LEU A 377 7.05 -0.49 -3.78
N PHE A 378 6.16 -1.02 -4.63
CA PHE A 378 5.72 -0.29 -5.81
C PHE A 378 4.92 0.97 -5.46
N SER A 379 4.00 0.92 -4.49
CA SER A 379 3.31 2.12 -4.03
C SER A 379 4.30 3.18 -3.55
N LEU A 380 5.34 2.82 -2.79
CA LEU A 380 6.41 3.74 -2.38
C LEU A 380 7.18 4.32 -3.57
N TYR A 381 7.50 3.51 -4.59
CA TYR A 381 8.14 3.98 -5.81
C TYR A 381 7.24 4.91 -6.65
N SER A 382 5.90 4.79 -6.56
CA SER A 382 5.00 5.79 -7.18
C SER A 382 5.02 7.14 -6.46
N TYR A 383 5.50 7.20 -5.23
CA TYR A 383 5.81 8.45 -4.50
C TYR A 383 7.27 8.89 -4.66
N ASN A 384 7.97 8.39 -5.68
CA ASN A 384 9.37 8.72 -5.97
C ASN A 384 10.34 8.49 -4.78
N ALA A 385 9.90 7.73 -3.78
CA ALA A 385 10.52 7.56 -2.49
C ALA A 385 11.13 6.16 -2.34
N THR A 386 12.01 6.00 -1.35
CA THR A 386 12.61 4.71 -0.97
C THR A 386 12.57 4.42 0.52
N SER A 387 12.11 5.37 1.32
CA SER A 387 11.98 5.29 2.78
C SER A 387 10.70 6.00 3.21
N GLY A 388 10.00 5.45 4.20
CA GLY A 388 8.74 5.95 4.71
C GLY A 388 7.83 4.86 5.28
N ILE A 389 6.64 5.25 5.74
CA ILE A 389 5.55 4.35 6.12
C ILE A 389 4.55 4.28 4.95
N ILE A 390 4.36 3.11 4.34
CA ILE A 390 3.23 2.88 3.44
C ILE A 390 2.00 2.54 4.28
N VAL A 391 0.89 3.22 3.98
CA VAL A 391 -0.44 3.00 4.54
C VAL A 391 -1.34 2.55 3.40
N ASP A 392 -1.42 1.24 3.16
CA ASP A 392 -2.30 0.68 2.13
C ASP A 392 -3.64 0.29 2.74
N ILE A 393 -4.72 0.86 2.20
CA ILE A 393 -6.10 0.54 2.60
C ILE A 393 -6.91 0.18 1.36
N GLY A 394 -6.69 -1.06 0.92
CA GLY A 394 -7.60 -1.79 0.06
C GLY A 394 -8.70 -2.48 0.88
N HIS A 395 -8.95 -3.76 0.59
CA HIS A 395 -9.91 -4.59 1.32
C HIS A 395 -9.51 -4.82 2.79
N ARG A 396 -8.19 -4.81 3.06
CA ARG A 396 -7.57 -4.88 4.40
C ARG A 396 -6.66 -3.65 4.60
N ILE A 397 -6.24 -3.36 5.84
CA ILE A 397 -5.21 -2.36 6.14
C ILE A 397 -3.85 -3.05 6.21
N GLU A 398 -2.83 -2.47 5.55
CA GLU A 398 -1.42 -2.81 5.74
C GLU A 398 -0.60 -1.55 6.01
N ILE A 399 0.14 -1.55 7.12
CA ILE A 399 1.08 -0.50 7.52
C ILE A 399 2.48 -1.06 7.43
N LEU A 400 3.32 -0.45 6.59
CA LEU A 400 4.65 -0.95 6.29
C LEU A 400 5.72 0.13 6.46
N PRO A 401 6.51 0.10 7.54
CA PRO A 401 7.74 0.86 7.62
C PRO A 401 8.78 0.28 6.65
N ILE A 402 9.23 1.11 5.72
CA ILE A 402 10.24 0.78 4.71
C ILE A 402 11.40 1.76 4.88
N PHE A 403 12.62 1.26 4.94
CA PHE A 403 13.83 2.08 4.98
C PHE A 403 14.84 1.59 3.96
N ASP A 404 15.24 2.47 3.04
CA ASP A 404 16.04 2.16 1.85
C ASP A 404 15.55 0.88 1.15
N GLY A 405 14.24 0.81 0.91
CA GLY A 405 13.55 -0.31 0.26
C GLY A 405 13.53 -1.63 1.03
N PHE A 406 14.04 -1.67 2.26
CA PHE A 406 13.90 -2.81 3.16
C PHE A 406 12.70 -2.61 4.07
N VAL A 407 11.77 -3.57 4.09
CA VAL A 407 10.66 -3.60 5.03
C VAL A 407 11.21 -3.89 6.44
N ILE A 408 10.85 -3.06 7.41
CA ILE A 408 11.17 -3.28 8.82
C ILE A 408 10.08 -4.21 9.38
N GLU A 409 10.25 -5.52 9.17
CA GLU A 409 9.25 -6.57 9.48
C GLU A 409 8.62 -6.45 10.89
N GLY A 410 9.43 -6.13 11.91
CA GLY A 410 8.93 -5.97 13.29
C GLY A 410 7.96 -4.81 13.49
N GLY A 411 7.87 -3.89 12.53
CA GLY A 411 6.93 -2.77 12.51
C GLY A 411 5.75 -2.92 11.56
N VAL A 412 5.68 -4.02 10.81
CA VAL A 412 4.57 -4.27 9.89
C VAL A 412 3.32 -4.57 10.71
N ALA A 413 2.25 -3.84 10.44
CA ALA A 413 0.92 -4.13 10.97
C ALA A 413 -0.03 -4.47 9.84
N ARG A 414 -0.78 -5.57 9.99
CA ARG A 414 -1.85 -5.98 9.09
C ARG A 414 -3.11 -6.14 9.90
N CYS A 415 -4.21 -5.63 9.38
CA CYS A 415 -5.53 -5.81 9.98
C CYS A 415 -6.46 -6.39 8.92
N PRO A 416 -7.24 -7.45 9.22
CA PRO A 416 -8.04 -8.17 8.22
C PRO A 416 -9.25 -7.37 7.70
N TYR A 417 -9.42 -6.14 8.16
CA TYR A 417 -10.48 -5.21 7.80
C TYR A 417 -9.92 -3.96 7.12
N GLY A 418 -10.75 -3.28 6.34
CA GLY A 418 -10.41 -2.13 5.50
C GLY A 418 -11.67 -1.62 4.80
N ALA A 419 -11.65 -1.49 3.47
CA ALA A 419 -12.82 -1.10 2.67
C ALA A 419 -14.10 -1.88 3.00
N GLN A 420 -13.97 -3.19 3.25
CA GLN A 420 -15.12 -4.03 3.59
C GLN A 420 -15.82 -3.55 4.87
N LYS A 421 -15.09 -3.08 5.89
CA LYS A 421 -15.70 -2.68 7.16
C LYS A 421 -16.46 -1.36 7.05
N VAL A 422 -15.98 -0.44 6.19
CA VAL A 422 -16.73 0.75 5.79
C VAL A 422 -18.03 0.35 5.08
N GLN A 423 -17.98 -0.61 4.15
CA GLN A 423 -19.15 -1.11 3.42
C GLN A 423 -20.15 -1.87 4.29
N GLU A 424 -19.67 -2.66 5.27
CA GLU A 424 -20.51 -3.30 6.28
C GLU A 424 -21.22 -2.26 7.16
N SER A 425 -20.48 -1.29 7.69
CA SER A 425 -21.04 -0.20 8.50
C SER A 425 -22.08 0.63 7.71
N LEU A 426 -21.79 0.90 6.43
CA LEU A 426 -22.72 1.59 5.54
C LEU A 426 -23.94 0.73 5.23
N THR A 427 -23.79 -0.57 4.97
CA THR A 427 -24.91 -1.51 4.76
C THR A 427 -25.83 -1.55 5.97
N THR A 428 -25.28 -1.66 7.19
CA THR A 428 -26.06 -1.63 8.44
C THR A 428 -26.79 -0.31 8.63
N SER A 429 -26.14 0.81 8.30
CA SER A 429 -26.77 2.14 8.40
C SER A 429 -27.89 2.33 7.37
N LEU A 430 -27.67 1.90 6.13
CA LEU A 430 -28.65 1.91 5.05
C LEU A 430 -29.85 1.01 5.37
N LEU A 431 -29.63 -0.15 5.99
CA LEU A 431 -30.69 -1.03 6.49
C LEU A 431 -31.54 -0.35 7.56
N GLY A 432 -30.92 0.44 8.45
CA GLY A 432 -31.62 1.23 9.47
C GLY A 432 -32.58 2.30 8.90
N ILE A 433 -32.35 2.73 7.65
CA ILE A 433 -33.24 3.61 6.87
C ILE A 433 -33.95 2.88 5.72
N ASN A 434 -34.19 1.58 5.87
CA ASN A 434 -34.96 0.68 4.99
C ASN A 434 -34.37 0.33 3.61
N TYR A 435 -33.15 0.74 3.28
CA TYR A 435 -32.43 0.27 2.09
C TYR A 435 -31.78 -1.10 2.33
N LYS A 436 -32.24 -2.13 1.63
CA LYS A 436 -31.88 -3.54 1.88
C LYS A 436 -30.93 -4.08 0.81
N PHE A 437 -29.64 -4.12 1.12
CA PHE A 437 -28.60 -4.77 0.32
C PHE A 437 -28.06 -6.00 1.06
N ARG A 438 -28.02 -7.17 0.40
CA ARG A 438 -27.72 -8.47 1.02
C ARG A 438 -26.74 -9.33 0.22
N SER A 439 -26.90 -9.43 -1.10
CA SER A 439 -26.02 -10.28 -1.93
C SER A 439 -24.66 -9.64 -2.21
N GLU A 440 -23.64 -10.44 -2.50
CA GLU A 440 -22.31 -9.91 -2.88
C GLU A 440 -22.37 -9.03 -4.15
N THR A 441 -23.36 -9.22 -5.01
CA THR A 441 -23.59 -8.36 -6.17
C THR A 441 -24.23 -7.03 -5.76
N GLU A 442 -25.18 -7.04 -4.83
CA GLU A 442 -25.76 -5.83 -4.24
C GLU A 442 -24.71 -4.98 -3.50
N GLN A 443 -23.68 -5.61 -2.93
CA GLN A 443 -22.54 -4.90 -2.32
C GLN A 443 -21.71 -4.08 -3.33
N LEU A 444 -21.81 -4.33 -4.64
CA LEU A 444 -21.25 -3.44 -5.66
C LEU A 444 -21.98 -2.08 -5.71
N LEU A 445 -23.29 -2.07 -5.46
CA LEU A 445 -24.06 -0.82 -5.33
C LEU A 445 -23.70 -0.10 -4.03
N VAL A 446 -23.53 -0.81 -2.91
CA VAL A 446 -23.06 -0.23 -1.63
C VAL A 446 -21.67 0.37 -1.79
N ARG A 447 -20.74 -0.33 -2.47
CA ARG A 447 -19.42 0.22 -2.81
C ARG A 447 -19.54 1.48 -3.65
N TYR A 448 -20.40 1.50 -4.66
CA TYR A 448 -20.62 2.68 -5.49
C TYR A 448 -21.19 3.85 -4.67
N ILE A 449 -22.18 3.61 -3.80
CA ILE A 449 -22.71 4.62 -2.88
C ILE A 449 -21.58 5.20 -2.03
N MET A 450 -20.81 4.34 -1.33
CA MET A 450 -19.65 4.73 -0.53
C MET A 450 -18.66 5.61 -1.31
N GLU A 451 -18.29 5.22 -2.54
CA GLU A 451 -17.36 5.97 -3.39
C GLU A 451 -17.94 7.28 -3.96
N GLN A 452 -19.25 7.53 -3.86
CA GLN A 452 -19.87 8.79 -4.30
C GLN A 452 -20.25 9.73 -3.14
N SER A 453 -20.50 9.21 -1.94
CA SER A 453 -21.09 10.00 -0.85
C SER A 453 -20.28 10.05 0.44
N CYS A 454 -19.48 9.03 0.75
CA CYS A 454 -18.75 8.98 2.02
C CYS A 454 -17.53 9.91 2.02
N TYR A 455 -17.16 10.37 3.21
CA TYR A 455 -15.99 11.21 3.46
C TYR A 455 -15.51 10.97 4.90
N VAL A 456 -14.29 11.37 5.22
CA VAL A 456 -13.76 11.37 6.59
C VAL A 456 -13.94 12.77 7.16
N ALA A 457 -14.74 12.89 8.22
CA ALA A 457 -14.87 14.15 8.96
C ALA A 457 -13.52 14.56 9.56
N ILE A 458 -13.17 15.85 9.46
CA ILE A 458 -11.98 16.38 10.14
C ILE A 458 -12.22 16.32 11.64
N ASP A 459 -13.30 16.91 12.14
CA ASP A 459 -13.73 16.71 13.52
C ASP A 459 -15.06 15.95 13.59
N TYR A 460 -14.98 14.67 13.95
CA TYR A 460 -16.15 13.79 13.99
C TYR A 460 -17.23 14.27 14.97
N ALA A 461 -16.85 14.80 16.15
CA ALA A 461 -17.82 15.22 17.15
C ALA A 461 -18.58 16.47 16.68
N GLN A 462 -17.87 17.43 16.09
CA GLN A 462 -18.47 18.62 15.49
C GLN A 462 -19.35 18.29 14.29
N GLU A 463 -18.92 17.37 13.42
CA GLU A 463 -19.71 16.91 12.27
C GLU A 463 -20.98 16.17 12.72
N GLU A 464 -20.91 15.36 13.80
CA GLU A 464 -22.07 14.68 14.37
C GLU A 464 -23.08 15.65 15.01
N GLU A 465 -22.61 16.70 15.69
CA GLU A 465 -23.45 17.77 16.23
C GLU A 465 -24.12 18.56 15.10
N PHE A 466 -23.35 19.00 14.09
CA PHE A 466 -23.87 19.68 12.91
C PHE A 466 -24.88 18.82 12.11
N CYS A 467 -24.66 17.50 12.04
CA CYS A 467 -25.59 16.55 11.43
C CYS A 467 -26.93 16.45 12.18
N LYS A 468 -26.94 16.62 13.51
CA LYS A 468 -28.16 16.58 14.33
C LYS A 468 -28.95 17.88 14.18
N ASP A 469 -28.26 19.01 14.18
CA ASP A 469 -28.88 20.34 14.08
C ASP A 469 -29.36 20.66 12.66
N GLN A 470 -28.60 20.28 11.63
CA GLN A 470 -28.85 20.63 10.24
C GLN A 470 -28.70 19.44 9.27
N PRO A 471 -29.44 18.33 9.45
CA PRO A 471 -29.25 17.09 8.69
C PRO A 471 -29.35 17.27 7.17
N GLN A 472 -30.17 18.22 6.70
CA GLN A 472 -30.33 18.50 5.27
C GLN A 472 -29.08 19.05 4.57
N THR A 473 -28.10 19.57 5.32
CA THR A 473 -26.82 20.05 4.77
C THR A 473 -25.85 18.90 4.48
N ILE A 474 -25.93 17.82 5.25
CA ILE A 474 -25.11 16.60 5.08
C ILE A 474 -25.85 15.55 4.25
N ARG A 475 -27.19 15.57 4.20
CA ARG A 475 -27.98 14.66 3.37
C ARG A 475 -27.53 14.72 1.91
N THR A 476 -27.32 13.56 1.32
CA THR A 476 -27.03 13.42 -0.12
C THR A 476 -27.89 12.32 -0.73
N SER A 477 -28.06 12.36 -2.06
CA SER A 477 -28.84 11.41 -2.84
C SER A 477 -27.98 10.83 -3.96
N VAL A 478 -27.74 9.52 -3.93
CA VAL A 478 -26.92 8.81 -4.91
C VAL A 478 -27.82 8.13 -5.94
N ASN A 479 -27.74 8.57 -7.21
CA ASN A 479 -28.49 7.98 -8.32
C ASN A 479 -27.89 6.64 -8.78
N LEU A 480 -28.74 5.61 -8.79
CA LEU A 480 -28.47 4.24 -9.24
C LEU A 480 -29.20 3.86 -10.54
N ALA A 481 -30.21 4.64 -10.97
CA ALA A 481 -31.06 4.33 -12.13
C ALA A 481 -30.28 3.97 -13.42
N LYS A 482 -29.12 4.62 -13.63
CA LYS A 482 -28.19 4.33 -14.74
C LYS A 482 -27.63 2.90 -14.79
N PHE A 483 -27.80 2.10 -13.75
CA PHE A 483 -27.35 0.70 -13.70
C PHE A 483 -28.40 -0.32 -14.14
N LYS A 484 -29.54 0.11 -14.71
CA LYS A 484 -30.58 -0.77 -15.28
C LYS A 484 -31.10 -1.79 -14.26
N LEU A 485 -31.40 -1.31 -13.06
CA LEU A 485 -31.97 -2.14 -12.00
C LEU A 485 -33.40 -2.60 -12.41
N PRO A 486 -33.86 -3.78 -11.96
CA PRO A 486 -35.23 -4.24 -12.18
C PRO A 486 -36.27 -3.25 -11.63
N GLU A 487 -37.47 -3.24 -12.22
CA GLU A 487 -38.60 -2.43 -11.74
C GLU A 487 -38.87 -2.68 -10.24
N GLY A 488 -39.18 -1.62 -9.49
CA GLY A 488 -39.33 -1.66 -8.03
C GLY A 488 -38.02 -1.69 -7.23
N SER A 489 -36.85 -1.58 -7.88
CA SER A 489 -35.55 -1.37 -7.22
C SER A 489 -35.32 0.10 -6.83
N TYR A 490 -34.33 0.35 -5.98
CA TYR A 490 -33.96 1.71 -5.57
C TYR A 490 -33.31 2.50 -6.72
N GLU A 491 -34.01 3.49 -7.29
CA GLU A 491 -33.42 4.41 -8.28
C GLU A 491 -32.45 5.42 -7.66
N THR A 492 -32.68 5.79 -6.39
CA THR A 492 -31.86 6.71 -5.60
C THR A 492 -31.72 6.21 -4.16
N VAL A 493 -30.54 6.40 -3.58
CA VAL A 493 -30.27 6.13 -2.15
C VAL A 493 -29.92 7.43 -1.45
N GLU A 494 -30.74 7.82 -0.46
CA GLU A 494 -30.49 8.99 0.38
C GLU A 494 -29.89 8.61 1.74
N HIS A 495 -28.88 9.35 2.19
CA HIS A 495 -28.34 9.22 3.54
C HIS A 495 -27.51 10.45 3.97
N ASP A 496 -27.30 10.58 5.27
CA ASP A 496 -26.66 11.72 5.95
C ASP A 496 -25.53 11.26 6.90
N LEU A 497 -25.86 10.87 8.15
CA LEU A 497 -24.91 10.53 9.22
C LEU A 497 -23.92 9.43 8.82
N SER A 498 -24.38 8.43 8.07
CA SER A 498 -23.55 7.31 7.63
C SER A 498 -22.48 7.68 6.59
N ARG A 499 -22.57 8.86 5.96
CA ARG A 499 -21.54 9.36 5.04
C ARG A 499 -20.17 9.44 5.73
N PHE A 500 -20.12 9.95 6.95
CA PHE A 500 -18.88 10.12 7.73
C PHE A 500 -18.75 9.15 8.91
N LYS A 501 -19.86 8.67 9.49
CA LYS A 501 -19.83 7.67 10.56
C LYS A 501 -19.28 6.31 10.10
N SER A 502 -19.57 5.87 8.88
CA SER A 502 -19.11 4.55 8.40
C SER A 502 -17.58 4.44 8.22
N PRO A 503 -16.85 5.45 7.70
CA PRO A 503 -15.39 5.44 7.69
C PRO A 503 -14.73 5.87 9.02
N GLU A 504 -15.44 6.49 9.97
CA GLU A 504 -14.84 6.93 11.25
C GLU A 504 -14.18 5.79 12.04
N GLY A 505 -14.60 4.53 11.84
CA GLY A 505 -14.01 3.36 12.49
C GLY A 505 -12.49 3.17 12.28
N PHE A 506 -11.87 3.79 11.26
CA PHE A 506 -10.42 3.87 11.16
C PHE A 506 -9.77 4.65 12.32
N PHE A 507 -10.47 5.66 12.85
CA PHE A 507 -9.98 6.59 13.86
C PHE A 507 -10.61 6.34 15.25
N ASN A 508 -11.80 5.73 15.28
CA ASN A 508 -12.53 5.30 16.48
C ASN A 508 -13.10 3.87 16.30
N ALA A 509 -12.33 2.84 16.66
CA ALA A 509 -12.65 1.44 16.41
C ALA A 509 -13.95 0.94 17.09
N ASP A 510 -14.39 1.62 18.15
CA ASP A 510 -15.64 1.31 18.87
C ASP A 510 -16.87 1.41 17.94
N LEU A 511 -16.84 2.30 16.93
CA LEU A 511 -17.90 2.45 15.93
C LEU A 511 -17.99 1.28 14.93
N TRP A 512 -17.00 0.39 14.91
CA TRP A 512 -17.04 -0.87 14.18
C TRP A 512 -17.23 -2.08 15.10
N GLU A 513 -17.37 -1.86 16.42
CA GLU A 513 -17.46 -2.89 17.45
C GLU A 513 -16.23 -3.81 17.45
N MET A 514 -15.03 -3.23 17.26
CA MET A 514 -13.77 -3.97 17.09
C MET A 514 -12.73 -3.62 18.16
N ASP A 515 -12.30 -4.60 18.94
CA ASP A 515 -11.12 -4.49 19.82
C ASP A 515 -9.82 -4.56 19.01
N TYR A 516 -9.57 -3.51 18.22
CA TYR A 516 -8.36 -3.37 17.42
C TYR A 516 -7.80 -1.93 17.50
N PRO A 517 -6.47 -1.74 17.30
CA PRO A 517 -5.87 -0.41 17.32
C PRO A 517 -6.31 0.41 16.11
N THR A 518 -6.64 1.68 16.35
CA THR A 518 -6.96 2.67 15.32
C THR A 518 -5.75 3.00 14.45
N LEU A 519 -5.99 3.51 13.24
CA LEU A 519 -4.98 3.69 12.19
C LEU A 519 -3.76 4.51 12.66
N GLN A 520 -4.00 5.62 13.36
CA GLN A 520 -2.97 6.46 13.95
C GLN A 520 -2.13 5.71 15.01
N LYS A 521 -2.73 4.78 15.77
CA LYS A 521 -2.01 3.94 16.75
C LYS A 521 -1.16 2.88 16.05
N LEU A 522 -1.62 2.31 14.94
CA LEU A 522 -0.85 1.35 14.13
C LEU A 522 0.40 2.01 13.50
N ILE A 523 0.22 3.17 12.87
CA ILE A 523 1.31 3.95 12.26
C ILE A 523 2.31 4.42 13.33
N HIS A 524 1.84 4.95 14.47
CA HIS A 524 2.72 5.30 15.58
C HIS A 524 3.55 4.10 16.04
N ARG A 525 2.96 2.90 16.20
CA ARG A 525 3.71 1.68 16.55
C ARG A 525 4.76 1.33 15.50
N ALA A 526 4.43 1.36 14.22
CA ALA A 526 5.38 1.13 13.12
C ALA A 526 6.56 2.12 13.14
N ILE A 527 6.31 3.39 13.46
CA ILE A 527 7.37 4.39 13.63
C ILE A 527 8.23 4.08 14.87
N GLN A 528 7.63 3.64 15.99
CA GLN A 528 8.39 3.29 17.20
C GLN A 528 9.26 2.03 17.05
N THR A 529 8.99 1.13 16.10
CA THR A 529 9.89 0.00 15.80
C THR A 529 11.06 0.40 14.90
N CYS A 530 11.00 1.54 14.22
CA CYS A 530 12.10 2.03 13.40
C CYS A 530 13.30 2.44 14.29
N PRO A 531 14.54 2.38 13.77
CA PRO A 531 15.72 2.94 14.45
C PRO A 531 15.50 4.40 14.84
N MET A 532 16.00 4.81 16.01
CA MET A 532 15.78 6.15 16.59
C MET A 532 16.06 7.28 15.58
N ASP A 533 17.20 7.21 14.91
CA ASP A 533 17.67 8.22 13.95
C ASP A 533 16.74 8.36 12.73
N ASN A 534 16.00 7.30 12.40
CA ASN A 534 15.09 7.28 11.25
C ASN A 534 13.67 7.75 11.62
N ARG A 535 13.26 7.73 12.89
CA ARG A 535 11.87 8.03 13.29
C ARG A 535 11.40 9.41 12.85
N ARG A 536 12.27 10.43 12.93
CA ARG A 536 11.97 11.81 12.49
C ARG A 536 11.65 11.88 10.99
N HIS A 537 12.31 11.06 10.18
CA HIS A 537 12.02 10.96 8.75
C HIS A 537 10.68 10.24 8.51
N MET A 538 10.41 9.14 9.22
CA MET A 538 9.17 8.37 9.05
C MET A 538 7.89 9.18 9.33
N TRP A 539 7.93 10.12 10.28
CA TRP A 539 6.82 11.05 10.54
C TRP A 539 6.49 11.97 9.34
N ARG A 540 7.50 12.33 8.53
CA ARG A 540 7.37 13.16 7.32
C ARG A 540 7.14 12.36 6.03
N ALA A 541 6.99 11.04 6.16
CA ALA A 541 7.06 10.12 5.03
C ALA A 541 5.96 9.07 5.13
N VAL A 542 4.73 9.50 5.47
CA VAL A 542 3.56 8.62 5.53
C VAL A 542 2.84 8.67 4.19
N PHE A 543 2.86 7.58 3.42
CA PHE A 543 2.40 7.52 2.04
C PHE A 543 1.12 6.69 1.91
N LEU A 544 0.04 7.29 1.38
CA LEU A 544 -1.26 6.63 1.25
C LEU A 544 -1.37 5.78 -0.02
N SER A 545 -1.90 4.56 0.10
CA SER A 545 -2.16 3.65 -1.01
C SER A 545 -3.54 3.00 -0.86
N GLY A 546 -4.15 2.56 -1.97
CA GLY A 546 -5.44 1.86 -1.94
C GLY A 546 -6.67 2.77 -1.91
N GLY A 547 -7.82 2.21 -2.30
CA GLY A 547 -9.00 2.97 -2.71
C GLY A 547 -9.71 3.74 -1.60
N VAL A 548 -9.68 3.27 -0.34
CA VAL A 548 -10.39 3.97 0.75
C VAL A 548 -9.69 5.27 1.13
N THR A 549 -8.39 5.37 0.86
CA THR A 549 -7.62 6.61 1.11
C THR A 549 -8.00 7.76 0.18
N LEU A 550 -8.89 7.53 -0.80
CA LEU A 550 -9.47 8.55 -1.68
C LEU A 550 -10.73 9.22 -1.11
N LEU A 551 -11.27 8.74 0.02
CA LEU A 551 -12.37 9.44 0.69
C LEU A 551 -11.91 10.88 1.03
N PRO A 552 -12.72 11.92 0.74
CA PRO A 552 -12.37 13.30 1.07
C PRO A 552 -12.08 13.46 2.57
N GLY A 553 -11.08 14.28 2.93
CA GLY A 553 -10.66 14.50 4.32
C GLY A 553 -9.80 13.40 4.95
N PHE A 554 -9.55 12.28 4.26
CA PHE A 554 -8.83 11.14 4.84
C PHE A 554 -7.37 11.48 5.20
N ALA A 555 -6.66 12.17 4.30
CA ALA A 555 -5.24 12.50 4.50
C ALA A 555 -5.06 13.55 5.60
N GLU A 556 -5.92 14.56 5.58
CA GLU A 556 -5.96 15.69 6.49
C GLU A 556 -6.33 15.24 7.91
N ARG A 557 -7.34 14.38 8.04
CA ARG A 557 -7.69 13.75 9.33
C ARG A 557 -6.53 12.92 9.85
N LEU A 558 -5.91 12.09 9.02
CA LEU A 558 -4.79 11.25 9.44
C LEU A 558 -3.57 12.09 9.88
N GLU A 559 -3.21 13.12 9.12
CA GLU A 559 -2.12 14.04 9.47
C GLU A 559 -2.38 14.72 10.82
N ARG A 560 -3.63 15.16 11.05
CA ARG A 560 -4.07 15.75 12.33
C ARG A 560 -3.99 14.75 13.49
N GLU A 561 -4.46 13.51 13.33
CA GLU A 561 -4.39 12.49 14.38
C GLU A 561 -2.94 12.03 14.66
N LEU A 562 -2.10 11.93 13.63
CA LEU A 562 -0.67 11.61 13.78
C LEU A 562 0.11 12.75 14.45
N THR A 563 -0.21 14.00 14.15
CA THR A 563 0.40 15.19 14.80
C THR A 563 0.18 15.19 16.31
N LYS A 564 -0.97 14.72 16.80
CA LYS A 564 -1.24 14.54 18.25
C LYS A 564 -0.34 13.49 18.91
N LEU A 565 0.22 12.55 18.14
CA LEU A 565 1.08 11.46 18.61
C LEU A 565 2.57 11.70 18.36
N ALA A 566 2.92 12.69 17.53
CA ALA A 566 4.31 13.02 17.21
C ALA A 566 5.00 13.74 18.39
N PRO A 567 6.32 13.54 18.59
CA PRO A 567 7.06 14.31 19.58
C PRO A 567 7.03 15.82 19.27
N PRO A 568 7.04 16.71 20.29
CA PRO A 568 7.01 18.16 20.07
C PRO A 568 8.09 18.65 19.10
N GLY A 569 7.68 19.43 18.09
CA GLY A 569 8.57 19.97 17.06
C GLY A 569 8.98 18.99 15.96
N VAL A 570 8.47 17.75 15.96
CA VAL A 570 8.55 16.85 14.80
C VAL A 570 7.35 17.10 13.90
N PRO A 571 7.50 17.70 12.70
CA PRO A 571 6.39 17.85 11.78
C PRO A 571 6.02 16.49 11.18
N VAL A 572 4.74 16.34 10.85
CA VAL A 572 4.13 15.17 10.23
C VAL A 572 3.70 15.54 8.81
N GLU A 573 3.97 14.66 7.85
CA GLU A 573 3.51 14.83 6.47
C GLU A 573 2.86 13.53 5.99
N VAL A 574 1.60 13.61 5.60
CA VAL A 574 0.84 12.56 4.91
C VAL A 574 0.78 12.91 3.43
N HIS A 575 1.29 12.00 2.60
CA HIS A 575 1.42 12.13 1.16
C HIS A 575 0.31 11.34 0.46
N ALA A 576 -0.46 12.00 -0.40
CA ALA A 576 -1.69 11.49 -0.98
C ALA A 576 -1.77 11.80 -2.48
N ALA A 577 -1.04 11.05 -3.30
CA ALA A 577 -1.04 11.23 -4.76
C ALA A 577 -2.47 11.06 -5.31
N PRO A 578 -2.93 11.87 -6.28
CA PRO A 578 -4.30 11.78 -6.77
C PRO A 578 -4.62 10.40 -7.35
N GLN A 579 -3.66 9.76 -8.02
CA GLN A 579 -3.81 8.45 -8.66
C GLN A 579 -3.49 7.27 -7.71
N ARG A 580 -3.49 7.46 -6.39
CA ARG A 580 -3.11 6.45 -5.38
C ARG A 580 -3.93 5.14 -5.36
N TYR A 581 -5.10 5.10 -6.04
CA TYR A 581 -5.80 3.84 -6.32
C TYR A 581 -4.99 2.87 -7.19
N HIS A 582 -4.05 3.41 -7.97
CA HIS A 582 -3.19 2.69 -8.90
C HIS A 582 -1.71 2.71 -8.47
N ALA A 583 -1.38 3.14 -7.25
CA ALA A 583 -0.01 3.36 -6.77
C ALA A 583 0.93 2.18 -7.08
N ALA A 584 0.54 0.97 -6.69
CA ALA A 584 1.31 -0.24 -6.98
C ALA A 584 1.49 -0.54 -8.48
N PHE A 585 0.50 -0.23 -9.33
CA PHE A 585 0.63 -0.39 -10.77
C PHE A 585 1.57 0.67 -11.39
N VAL A 586 1.40 1.94 -11.02
CA VAL A 586 2.22 3.07 -11.51
C VAL A 586 3.68 2.91 -11.09
N GLY A 587 3.92 2.45 -9.86
CA GLY A 587 5.25 2.08 -9.37
C GLY A 587 5.83 0.88 -10.12
N ALA A 588 5.04 -0.14 -10.44
CA ALA A 588 5.47 -1.28 -11.22
C ALA A 588 5.86 -0.90 -12.66
N CYS A 589 5.11 -0.01 -13.32
CA CYS A 589 5.53 0.60 -14.59
C CYS A 589 6.87 1.32 -14.45
N SER A 590 7.03 2.14 -13.40
CA SER A 590 8.24 2.93 -13.15
C SER A 590 9.48 2.04 -12.95
N VAL A 591 9.35 0.90 -12.27
CA VAL A 591 10.44 -0.09 -12.13
C VAL A 591 10.67 -0.87 -13.44
N ALA A 592 9.61 -1.28 -14.15
CA ALA A 592 9.74 -1.98 -15.42
C ALA A 592 10.40 -1.13 -16.52
N LEU A 593 10.28 0.20 -16.46
CA LEU A 593 11.00 1.16 -17.30
C LEU A 593 12.51 1.20 -17.05
N MET A 594 13.00 0.80 -15.88
CA MET A 594 14.44 0.81 -15.56
C MET A 594 15.22 -0.19 -16.43
N PRO A 595 16.39 0.15 -17.01
CA PRO A 595 17.11 -0.74 -17.94
C PRO A 595 17.46 -2.12 -17.36
N GLN A 596 17.49 -2.26 -16.04
CA GLN A 596 17.88 -3.45 -15.28
C GLN A 596 16.73 -4.42 -15.00
N PHE A 597 15.49 -4.08 -15.40
CA PHE A 597 14.30 -4.91 -15.20
C PHE A 597 14.55 -6.39 -15.54
N GLU A 598 15.05 -6.69 -16.75
CA GLU A 598 15.28 -8.07 -17.20
C GLU A 598 16.35 -8.79 -16.35
N SER A 599 17.40 -8.06 -15.92
CA SER A 599 18.42 -8.62 -15.02
C SER A 599 17.90 -8.90 -13.59
N SER A 600 16.77 -8.31 -13.19
CA SER A 600 16.10 -8.56 -11.91
C SER A 600 14.97 -9.60 -11.98
N ALA A 601 14.50 -9.91 -13.19
CA ALA A 601 13.51 -10.94 -13.45
C ALA A 601 14.13 -12.35 -13.45
N ILE A 602 13.32 -13.38 -13.20
CA ILE A 602 13.68 -14.78 -13.48
C ILE A 602 13.16 -15.11 -14.87
N SER A 603 14.06 -15.37 -15.81
CA SER A 603 13.73 -15.84 -17.16
C SER A 603 13.12 -17.24 -17.13
N ARG A 604 12.38 -17.59 -18.18
CA ARG A 604 11.87 -18.96 -18.39
C ARG A 604 12.98 -20.02 -18.42
N GLU A 605 14.16 -19.66 -18.89
CA GLU A 605 15.33 -20.54 -18.96
C GLU A 605 15.96 -20.76 -17.59
N GLU A 606 16.15 -19.70 -16.78
CA GLU A 606 16.56 -19.82 -15.38
C GLU A 606 15.55 -20.64 -14.57
N TRP A 607 14.24 -20.40 -14.73
CA TRP A 607 13.19 -21.17 -14.05
C TRP A 607 13.26 -22.67 -14.39
N LYS A 608 13.32 -23.02 -15.68
CA LYS A 608 13.38 -24.43 -16.12
C LYS A 608 14.65 -25.15 -15.66
N LYS A 609 15.76 -24.42 -15.48
CA LYS A 609 17.04 -24.98 -15.02
C LYS A 609 17.13 -25.10 -13.49
N GLU A 610 16.63 -24.13 -12.75
CA GLU A 610 16.92 -23.98 -11.32
C GLU A 610 15.69 -24.19 -10.41
N GLY A 611 14.48 -24.07 -10.95
CA GLY A 611 13.22 -24.09 -10.22
C GLY A 611 13.21 -23.05 -9.11
N CYS A 612 12.69 -23.42 -7.94
CA CYS A 612 12.60 -22.54 -6.77
C CYS A 612 13.95 -21.99 -6.28
N ARG A 613 15.09 -22.58 -6.68
CA ARG A 613 16.42 -22.01 -6.35
C ARG A 613 16.65 -20.66 -7.01
N ALA A 614 15.98 -20.37 -8.14
CA ALA A 614 16.04 -19.07 -8.80
C ALA A 614 15.50 -17.92 -7.90
N PHE A 615 14.67 -18.20 -6.89
CA PHE A 615 14.19 -17.19 -5.93
C PHE A 615 15.30 -16.55 -5.10
N ARG A 616 16.50 -17.15 -5.03
CA ARG A 616 17.70 -16.52 -4.47
C ARG A 616 18.03 -15.18 -5.13
N LYS A 617 17.68 -15.00 -6.41
CA LYS A 617 17.81 -13.74 -7.17
C LYS A 617 17.03 -12.57 -6.52
N TRP A 618 15.98 -12.88 -5.75
CA TRP A 618 15.15 -11.90 -5.04
C TRP A 618 15.53 -11.75 -3.55
N GLN A 619 16.26 -12.70 -2.96
CA GLN A 619 16.56 -12.75 -1.53
C GLN A 619 17.73 -11.85 -1.08
N ALA A 620 17.65 -11.43 0.19
CA ALA A 620 18.81 -11.13 1.05
C ALA A 620 20.07 -11.97 0.72
N PRO A 621 21.24 -11.44 0.24
CA PRO A 621 22.48 -12.12 0.66
C PRO A 621 22.54 -12.03 2.19
N SER A 622 22.66 -13.20 2.81
CA SER A 622 22.72 -13.41 4.25
C SER A 622 24.03 -12.90 4.87
#